data_AF-A0A660LDL0-F1
#
_entry.id   AF-A0A660LDL0-F1
#
_cell.length_a   1.000
_cell.length_b   1.000
_cell.length_c   1.000
_cell.angle_alpha   90.00
_cell.angle_beta   90.00
_cell.angle_gamma   90.00
#
_symmetry.space_group_name_H-M   'P 1'
#
loop_
_entity.id
_entity.type
_entity.pdbx_description
1 polymer ?
#
loop_
_entity_poly.entity_id
_entity_poly.type
_entity_poly.pdbx_seq_one_letter_code
_entity_poly.pdbx_strand_id
1 'polypeptide(L)'
;MHHLRRLLPLAALAAVLGSSAPAHAQESLSDRAARLRAAVATEEAKIADTREGLADANARLSKLNAKLSRRREQLDDTQDELVRTRVRLTRLERKQTTAEKQLAENLRQSYMDGEPTFVGVVLNADGFADLVSRFEYVRRIARRNASVLGDTRDAREKVQGMTVELKKLRTTYAELAKTAENDRDQADAIRTALLNREAAQLRRRNGSAAQLASVNGRIAAIQRRQRAAARRARAALTATRQAPSSGGGGGGGSTSSPKVGGDVVGRIVAAANEIATTPYVWGGGHGGSSGGYDCSGSISYALAAAGLLNGSLDSTGFMSWGEPGPGKRVTIYANAGHAYMVVDGRRYDTSALSGGGTRWTSEMRSSAGFVARHPPGL
;
A
#
# COMPACT_ATOMS: atom_id res chain seq x y z
N MET A 1 -5.40 -35.41 -103.80
CA MET A 1 -5.58 -34.01 -103.37
C MET A 1 -5.46 -33.94 -101.84
N HIS A 2 -4.48 -33.17 -101.36
CA HIS A 2 -4.31 -32.52 -100.04
C HIS A 2 -4.30 -33.42 -98.77
N HIS A 3 -3.13 -33.79 -98.21
CA HIS A 3 -2.16 -33.06 -97.36
C HIS A 3 -2.45 -33.09 -95.84
N LEU A 4 -1.60 -33.81 -95.10
CA LEU A 4 -1.31 -33.69 -93.66
C LEU A 4 -0.74 -32.31 -93.29
N ARG A 5 -1.14 -31.74 -92.13
CA ARG A 5 -0.42 -30.75 -91.29
C ARG A 5 -1.08 -30.74 -89.89
N ARG A 6 -0.43 -31.22 -88.81
CA ARG A 6 0.56 -30.59 -87.89
C ARG A 6 0.00 -29.51 -86.93
N LEU A 7 0.15 -29.80 -85.62
CA LEU A 7 0.65 -28.96 -84.49
C LEU A 7 -0.30 -28.20 -83.53
N LEU A 8 -0.24 -28.66 -82.28
CA LEU A 8 -0.05 -27.97 -80.97
C LEU A 8 -1.09 -27.00 -80.38
N PRO A 9 -1.27 -27.03 -79.03
CA PRO A 9 -2.21 -26.19 -78.27
C PRO A 9 -1.59 -24.83 -77.93
N LEU A 10 -2.40 -23.78 -77.99
CA LEU A 10 -2.06 -22.45 -77.47
C LEU A 10 -1.97 -22.50 -75.94
N ALA A 11 -0.77 -22.24 -75.43
CA ALA A 11 -0.53 -21.84 -74.05
C ALA A 11 -0.61 -20.31 -73.90
N ALA A 12 -0.81 -19.89 -72.65
CA ALA A 12 -0.47 -18.58 -72.06
C ALA A 12 -1.49 -17.42 -72.20
N LEU A 13 -2.30 -17.26 -71.15
CA LEU A 13 -2.43 -15.96 -70.50
C LEU A 13 -2.50 -16.14 -68.98
N ALA A 14 -1.35 -15.92 -68.33
CA ALA A 14 -1.22 -15.84 -66.89
C ALA A 14 -1.87 -14.53 -66.39
N ALA A 15 -3.04 -14.65 -65.75
CA ALA A 15 -3.49 -13.65 -64.79
C ALA A 15 -2.98 -14.05 -63.40
N VAL A 16 -1.75 -13.64 -63.10
CA VAL A 16 -1.24 -13.60 -61.73
C VAL A 16 -2.09 -12.57 -60.98
N LEU A 17 -3.16 -13.04 -60.33
CA LEU A 17 -3.81 -12.31 -59.25
C LEU A 17 -2.85 -12.30 -58.06
N GLY A 18 -1.86 -11.42 -58.14
CA GLY A 18 -1.06 -11.01 -57.00
C GLY A 18 -2.01 -10.35 -55.99
N SER A 19 -2.21 -11.01 -54.86
CA SER A 19 -2.95 -10.49 -53.72
C SER A 19 -2.18 -9.30 -53.10
N SER A 20 -2.24 -8.14 -53.77
CA SER A 20 -2.01 -6.86 -53.13
C SER A 20 -3.12 -6.68 -52.10
N ALA A 21 -2.79 -6.78 -50.81
CA ALA A 21 -3.65 -6.21 -49.79
C ALA A 21 -3.96 -4.76 -50.20
N PRO A 22 -5.23 -4.33 -50.24
CA PRO A 22 -5.60 -3.03 -50.79
C PRO A 22 -4.88 -1.93 -50.00
N ALA A 23 -4.29 -0.96 -50.70
CA ALA A 23 -3.58 0.17 -50.09
C ALA A 23 -4.40 0.87 -48.98
N HIS A 24 -5.72 0.89 -49.13
CA HIS A 24 -6.70 1.38 -48.15
C HIS A 24 -6.65 0.70 -46.77
N ALA A 25 -6.28 -0.59 -46.69
CA ALA A 25 -6.14 -1.31 -45.42
C ALA A 25 -4.87 -0.88 -44.65
N GLN A 26 -3.84 -0.42 -45.35
CA GLN A 26 -2.60 0.06 -44.72
C GLN A 26 -2.69 1.55 -44.34
N GLU A 27 -3.37 2.34 -45.15
CA GLU A 27 -3.71 3.74 -44.87
C GLU A 27 -4.57 3.84 -43.60
N SER A 28 -5.64 3.04 -43.50
CA SER A 28 -6.49 3.00 -42.30
C SER A 28 -5.78 2.54 -41.00
N LEU A 29 -4.79 1.64 -41.10
CA LEU A 29 -3.94 1.27 -39.96
C LEU A 29 -2.97 2.39 -39.56
N SER A 30 -2.46 3.14 -40.53
CA SER A 30 -1.56 4.26 -40.31
C SER A 30 -2.29 5.42 -39.63
N ASP A 31 -3.51 5.73 -40.06
CA ASP A 31 -4.41 6.69 -39.40
C ASP A 31 -4.74 6.27 -37.98
N ARG A 32 -5.03 4.97 -37.77
CA ARG A 32 -5.25 4.43 -36.43
C ARG A 32 -4.02 4.58 -35.54
N ALA A 33 -2.82 4.34 -36.07
CA ALA A 33 -1.58 4.54 -35.33
C ALA A 33 -1.35 6.03 -34.99
N ALA A 34 -1.65 6.94 -35.91
CA ALA A 34 -1.57 8.39 -35.67
C ALA A 34 -2.54 8.83 -34.56
N ARG A 35 -3.80 8.38 -34.60
CA ARG A 35 -4.79 8.65 -33.54
C ARG A 35 -4.36 8.10 -32.18
N LEU A 36 -3.79 6.89 -32.13
CA LEU A 36 -3.29 6.31 -30.88
C LEU A 36 -2.06 7.05 -30.34
N ARG A 37 -1.16 7.54 -31.20
CA ARG A 37 -0.05 8.42 -30.78
C ARG A 37 -0.57 9.72 -30.17
N ALA A 38 -1.53 10.37 -30.83
CA ALA A 38 -2.17 11.56 -30.30
C ALA A 38 -2.86 11.30 -28.95
N ALA A 39 -3.55 10.16 -28.81
CA ALA A 39 -4.17 9.75 -27.55
C ALA A 39 -3.14 9.52 -26.42
N VAL A 40 -2.00 8.88 -26.70
CA VAL A 40 -0.90 8.73 -25.71
C VAL A 40 -0.36 10.10 -25.30
N ALA A 41 -0.08 11.00 -26.26
CA ALA A 41 0.42 12.34 -25.97
C ALA A 41 -0.60 13.17 -25.15
N THR A 42 -1.89 13.06 -25.45
CA THR A 42 -2.95 13.70 -24.66
C THR A 42 -3.02 13.15 -23.23
N GLU A 43 -2.91 11.83 -23.03
CA GLU A 43 -2.88 11.27 -21.68
C GLU A 43 -1.60 11.65 -20.92
N GLU A 44 -0.45 11.77 -21.58
CA GLU A 44 0.80 12.26 -20.99
C GLU A 44 0.69 13.74 -20.57
N ALA A 45 0.06 14.59 -21.38
CA ALA A 45 -0.24 15.98 -21.00
C ALA A 45 -1.20 16.07 -19.81
N LYS A 46 -2.26 15.25 -19.77
CA LYS A 46 -3.18 15.17 -18.61
C LYS A 46 -2.49 14.67 -17.35
N ILE A 47 -1.52 13.75 -17.47
CA ILE A 47 -0.70 13.30 -16.33
C ILE A 47 0.16 14.47 -15.81
N ALA A 48 0.77 15.26 -16.70
CA ALA A 48 1.53 16.44 -16.31
C ALA A 48 0.67 17.49 -15.59
N ASP A 49 -0.49 17.83 -16.15
CA ASP A 49 -1.47 18.74 -15.53
C ASP A 49 -1.98 18.21 -14.17
N THR A 50 -2.24 16.92 -14.07
CA THR A 50 -2.63 16.33 -12.78
C THR A 50 -1.49 16.37 -11.78
N ARG A 51 -0.23 16.21 -12.18
CA ARG A 51 0.94 16.38 -11.28
C ARG A 51 1.05 17.80 -10.75
N GLU A 52 0.67 18.80 -11.54
CA GLU A 52 0.56 20.19 -11.07
C GLU A 52 -0.60 20.34 -10.08
N GLY A 53 -1.77 19.77 -10.37
CA GLY A 53 -2.91 19.70 -9.44
C GLY A 53 -2.64 18.91 -8.15
N LEU A 54 -1.71 17.94 -8.16
CA LEU A 54 -1.26 17.22 -6.96
C LEU A 54 -0.58 18.19 -5.97
N ALA A 55 -0.07 19.34 -6.39
CA ALA A 55 0.52 20.33 -5.49
C ALA A 55 -0.51 20.87 -4.47
N ASP A 56 -1.73 21.18 -4.90
CA ASP A 56 -2.79 21.65 -3.99
C ASP A 56 -3.23 20.52 -3.03
N ALA A 57 -3.39 19.30 -3.54
CA ALA A 57 -3.72 18.15 -2.71
C ALA A 57 -2.62 17.83 -1.68
N ASN A 58 -1.35 17.91 -2.07
CA ASN A 58 -0.20 17.75 -1.18
C ASN A 58 -0.13 18.88 -0.15
N ALA A 59 -0.44 20.11 -0.53
CA ALA A 59 -0.53 21.24 0.40
C ALA A 59 -1.64 21.03 1.45
N ARG A 60 -2.82 20.54 1.02
CA ARG A 60 -3.91 20.15 1.94
C ARG A 60 -3.50 19.01 2.87
N LEU A 61 -2.83 17.98 2.35
CA LEU A 61 -2.33 16.87 3.14
C LEU A 61 -1.29 17.32 4.17
N SER A 62 -0.38 18.22 3.80
CA SER A 62 0.60 18.82 4.71
C SER A 62 -0.09 19.60 5.84
N LYS A 63 -1.12 20.41 5.53
CA LYS A 63 -1.93 21.11 6.53
C LYS A 63 -2.64 20.14 7.48
N LEU A 64 -3.23 19.05 6.96
CA LEU A 64 -3.86 18.01 7.78
C LEU A 64 -2.85 17.30 8.67
N ASN A 65 -1.68 16.95 8.15
CA ASN A 65 -0.61 16.32 8.95
C ASN A 65 -0.13 17.24 10.09
N ALA A 66 0.03 18.54 9.82
CA ALA A 66 0.39 19.51 10.84
C ALA A 66 -0.72 19.64 11.91
N LYS A 67 -1.99 19.60 11.50
CA LYS A 67 -3.14 19.58 12.42
C LYS A 67 -3.14 18.30 13.27
N LEU A 68 -2.92 17.14 12.67
CA LEU A 68 -2.84 15.85 13.35
C LEU A 68 -1.70 15.83 14.38
N SER A 69 -0.54 16.38 14.04
CA SER A 69 0.59 16.49 14.98
C SER A 69 0.22 17.32 16.21
N ARG A 70 -0.38 18.49 16.01
CA ARG A 70 -0.86 19.33 17.13
C ARG A 70 -1.94 18.64 17.95
N ARG A 71 -2.83 17.87 17.31
CA ARG A 71 -3.87 17.10 18.03
C ARG A 71 -3.27 15.99 18.89
N ARG A 72 -2.21 15.33 18.42
CA ARG A 72 -1.50 14.30 19.19
C ARG A 72 -0.81 14.90 20.42
N GLU A 73 -0.16 16.04 20.26
CA GLU A 73 0.44 16.79 21.38
C GLU A 73 -0.62 17.18 22.41
N GLN A 74 -1.75 17.75 21.97
CA GLN A 74 -2.87 18.08 22.87
C GLN A 74 -3.44 16.85 23.60
N LEU A 75 -3.50 15.69 22.94
CA LEU A 75 -3.93 14.44 23.58
C LEU A 75 -2.96 14.00 24.67
N ASP A 76 -1.66 14.08 24.41
CA ASP A 76 -0.62 13.71 25.37
C ASP A 76 -0.64 14.66 26.58
N ASP A 77 -0.70 15.96 26.35
CA ASP A 77 -0.83 16.98 27.40
C ASP A 77 -2.08 16.76 28.27
N THR A 78 -3.22 16.48 27.64
CA THR A 78 -4.48 16.24 28.35
C THR A 78 -4.43 14.92 29.12
N GLN A 79 -3.76 13.89 28.59
CA GLN A 79 -3.55 12.62 29.28
C GLN A 79 -2.70 12.79 30.54
N ASP A 80 -1.61 13.57 30.44
CA ASP A 80 -0.76 13.91 31.56
C ASP A 80 -1.51 14.71 32.62
N GLU A 81 -2.33 15.68 32.20
CA GLU A 81 -3.19 16.44 33.10
C GLU A 81 -4.23 15.54 33.80
N LEU A 82 -4.85 14.61 33.08
CA LEU A 82 -5.76 13.61 33.64
C LEU A 82 -5.08 12.77 34.73
N VAL A 83 -3.86 12.30 34.50
CA VAL A 83 -3.09 11.53 35.48
C VAL A 83 -2.76 12.40 36.71
N ARG A 84 -2.25 13.62 36.50
CA ARG A 84 -1.92 14.54 37.59
C ARG A 84 -3.13 14.91 38.43
N THR A 85 -4.26 15.21 37.81
CA THR A 85 -5.52 15.55 38.49
C THR A 85 -6.08 14.35 39.26
N ARG A 86 -5.99 13.13 38.71
CA ARG A 86 -6.39 11.91 39.43
C ARG A 86 -5.55 11.66 40.69
N VAL A 87 -4.23 11.84 40.60
CA VAL A 87 -3.34 11.71 41.76
C VAL A 87 -3.66 12.76 42.83
N ARG A 88 -3.91 14.02 42.43
CA ARG A 88 -4.32 15.09 43.34
C ARG A 88 -5.66 14.80 44.02
N LEU A 89 -6.65 14.32 43.26
CA LEU A 89 -7.96 13.94 43.76
C LEU A 89 -7.84 12.84 44.82
N THR A 90 -7.11 11.76 44.55
CA THR A 90 -6.89 10.68 45.54
C THR A 90 -6.21 11.18 46.82
N ARG A 91 -5.29 12.15 46.72
CA ARG A 91 -4.67 12.76 47.91
C ARG A 91 -5.67 13.59 48.71
N LEU A 92 -6.52 14.37 48.03
CA LEU A 92 -7.57 15.17 48.65
C LEU A 92 -8.65 14.31 49.30
N GLU A 93 -9.08 13.22 48.66
CA GLU A 93 -10.02 12.25 49.23
C GLU A 93 -9.49 11.66 50.54
N ARG A 94 -8.21 11.27 50.60
CA ARG A 94 -7.58 10.79 51.84
C ARG A 94 -7.55 11.87 52.93
N LYS A 95 -7.26 13.12 52.56
CA LYS A 95 -7.28 14.26 53.49
C LYS A 95 -8.69 14.51 54.01
N GLN A 96 -9.69 14.46 53.14
CA GLN A 96 -11.10 14.59 53.50
C GLN A 96 -11.51 13.49 54.49
N THR A 97 -11.21 12.22 54.20
CA THR A 97 -11.53 11.11 55.12
C THR A 97 -10.87 11.30 56.50
N THR A 98 -9.65 11.82 56.54
CA THR A 98 -8.94 12.10 57.80
C THR A 98 -9.62 13.24 58.57
N ALA A 99 -9.99 14.33 57.89
CA ALA A 99 -10.68 15.46 58.49
C ALA A 99 -12.08 15.06 59.01
N GLU A 100 -12.82 14.23 58.25
CA GLU A 100 -14.11 13.69 58.66
C GLU A 100 -14.02 12.81 59.90
N LYS A 101 -12.97 11.97 60.01
CA LYS A 101 -12.72 11.18 61.22
C LYS A 101 -12.42 12.06 62.44
N GLN A 102 -11.59 13.09 62.27
CA GLN A 102 -11.27 14.04 63.35
C GLN A 102 -12.50 14.82 63.79
N LEU A 103 -13.34 15.24 62.84
CA LEU A 103 -14.59 15.92 63.14
C LEU A 103 -15.56 14.99 63.90
N ALA A 104 -15.70 13.73 63.46
CA ALA A 104 -16.55 12.75 64.14
C ALA A 104 -16.10 12.48 65.58
N GLU A 105 -14.79 12.34 65.82
CA GLU A 105 -14.25 12.15 67.17
C GLU A 105 -14.49 13.39 68.04
N ASN A 106 -14.24 14.59 67.51
CA ASN A 106 -14.51 15.84 68.24
C ASN A 106 -15.99 15.98 68.62
N LEU A 107 -16.90 15.65 67.71
CA LEU A 107 -18.34 15.69 67.98
C LEU A 107 -18.75 14.64 69.03
N ARG A 108 -18.16 13.44 68.97
CA ARG A 108 -18.41 12.37 69.94
C ARG A 108 -17.94 12.77 71.35
N GLN A 109 -16.72 13.28 71.48
CA GLN A 109 -16.16 13.74 72.75
C GLN A 109 -16.99 14.89 73.33
N SER A 110 -17.34 15.89 72.50
CA SER A 110 -18.21 17.00 72.93
C SER A 110 -19.60 16.53 73.41
N TYR A 111 -20.13 15.45 72.84
CA TYR A 111 -21.41 14.87 73.26
C TYR A 111 -21.28 14.06 74.57
N MET A 112 -20.20 13.28 74.71
CA MET A 112 -19.98 12.40 75.87
C MET A 112 -19.57 13.18 77.13
N ASP A 113 -18.72 14.19 76.99
CA ASP A 113 -18.20 14.99 78.10
C ASP A 113 -19.21 16.05 78.59
N GLY A 114 -20.22 16.35 77.76
CA GLY A 114 -21.12 17.50 77.94
C GLY A 114 -20.42 18.83 77.68
N GLU A 115 -21.14 19.85 77.19
CA GLU A 115 -20.55 21.20 77.06
C GLU A 115 -20.26 21.76 78.46
N PRO A 116 -18.99 22.06 78.82
CA PRO A 116 -18.72 22.84 80.02
C PRO A 116 -19.32 24.23 79.77
N THR A 117 -20.46 24.51 80.40
CA THR A 117 -21.05 25.84 80.32
C THR A 117 -20.06 26.83 80.92
N PHE A 118 -19.90 28.00 80.29
CA PHE A 118 -19.04 29.08 80.79
C PHE A 118 -19.31 29.38 82.29
N VAL A 119 -20.58 29.23 82.69
CA VAL A 119 -21.06 29.37 84.06
C VAL A 119 -20.47 28.29 84.99
N GLY A 120 -20.36 27.03 84.56
CA GLY A 120 -19.77 25.93 85.33
C GLY A 120 -18.25 25.99 85.47
N VAL A 121 -17.55 26.58 84.47
CA VAL A 121 -16.10 26.80 84.53
C VAL A 121 -15.74 27.94 85.48
N VAL A 122 -16.57 28.99 85.54
CA VAL A 122 -16.41 30.11 86.47
C VAL A 122 -16.77 29.71 87.91
N LEU A 123 -17.79 28.87 88.10
CA LEU A 123 -18.26 28.45 89.43
C LEU A 123 -17.40 27.37 90.12
N ASN A 124 -16.60 26.60 89.38
CA ASN A 124 -15.77 25.49 89.92
C ASN A 124 -14.25 25.75 89.82
N ALA A 125 -13.83 27.01 89.72
CA ALA A 125 -12.40 27.35 89.66
C ALA A 125 -11.82 27.56 91.07
N ASP A 126 -10.67 26.95 91.37
CA ASP A 126 -9.99 27.04 92.67
C ASP A 126 -9.15 28.33 92.82
N GLY A 127 -9.68 29.46 92.32
CA GLY A 127 -9.04 30.77 92.33
C GLY A 127 -8.71 31.33 90.93
N PHE A 128 -8.16 32.55 90.88
CA PHE A 128 -7.98 33.33 89.64
C PHE A 128 -7.01 32.69 88.63
N ALA A 129 -5.94 32.04 89.11
CA ALA A 129 -4.95 31.38 88.24
C ALA A 129 -5.52 30.13 87.53
N ASP A 130 -6.38 29.36 88.20
CA ASP A 130 -7.06 28.19 87.64
C ASP A 130 -8.12 28.62 86.61
N LEU A 131 -8.87 29.69 86.91
CA LEU A 131 -9.86 30.27 86.00
C LEU A 131 -9.25 30.69 84.65
N VAL A 132 -8.11 31.41 84.68
CA VAL A 132 -7.40 31.85 83.46
C VAL A 132 -6.92 30.64 82.63
N SER A 133 -6.41 29.61 83.31
CA SER A 133 -5.91 28.39 82.66
C SER A 133 -7.04 27.61 81.97
N ARG A 134 -8.18 27.46 82.64
CA ARG A 134 -9.38 26.80 82.08
C ARG A 134 -10.00 27.60 80.93
N PHE A 135 -10.01 28.93 81.02
CA PHE A 135 -10.47 29.79 79.92
C PHE A 135 -9.58 29.65 78.66
N GLU A 136 -8.25 29.67 78.82
CA GLU A 136 -7.32 29.46 77.70
C GLU A 136 -7.41 28.04 77.12
N TYR A 137 -7.78 27.04 77.93
CA TYR A 137 -8.06 25.69 77.45
C TYR A 137 -9.34 25.62 76.60
N VAL A 138 -10.46 26.16 77.10
CA VAL A 138 -11.75 26.22 76.37
C VAL A 138 -11.60 27.01 75.06
N ARG A 139 -10.89 28.15 75.09
CA ARG A 139 -10.61 28.95 73.89
C ARG A 139 -9.78 28.20 72.85
N ARG A 140 -8.79 27.40 73.29
CA ARG A 140 -8.01 26.54 72.39
C ARG A 140 -8.87 25.45 71.75
N ILE A 141 -9.73 24.80 72.53
CA ILE A 141 -10.65 23.77 72.02
C ILE A 141 -11.61 24.36 71.00
N ALA A 142 -12.25 25.50 71.31
CA ALA A 142 -13.18 26.16 70.39
C ALA A 142 -12.50 26.53 69.06
N ARG A 143 -11.28 27.09 69.11
CA ARG A 143 -10.48 27.38 67.91
C ARG A 143 -10.12 26.13 67.11
N ARG A 144 -9.74 25.06 67.80
CA ARG A 144 -9.40 23.78 67.15
C ARG A 144 -10.63 23.15 66.49
N ASN A 145 -11.78 23.17 67.14
CA ASN A 145 -13.03 22.65 66.59
C ASN A 145 -13.49 23.46 65.37
N ALA A 146 -13.39 24.79 65.42
CA ALA A 146 -13.67 25.65 64.28
C ALA A 146 -12.71 25.36 63.10
N SER A 147 -11.42 25.15 63.37
CA SER A 147 -10.44 24.76 62.36
C SER A 147 -10.77 23.41 61.71
N VAL A 148 -11.11 22.38 62.50
CA VAL A 148 -11.42 21.03 61.97
C VAL A 148 -12.67 21.06 61.08
N LEU A 149 -13.71 21.81 61.46
CA LEU A 149 -14.89 22.00 60.62
C LEU A 149 -14.55 22.73 59.32
N GLY A 150 -13.75 23.81 59.40
CA GLY A 150 -13.26 24.54 58.24
C GLY A 150 -12.44 23.67 57.29
N ASP A 151 -11.45 22.95 57.80
CA ASP A 151 -10.61 22.01 57.04
C ASP A 151 -11.43 20.91 56.36
N THR A 152 -12.47 20.39 57.02
CA THR A 152 -13.37 19.38 56.47
C THR A 152 -14.21 19.94 55.33
N ARG A 153 -14.76 21.15 55.50
CA ARG A 153 -15.53 21.84 54.46
C ARG A 153 -14.66 22.15 53.24
N ASP A 154 -13.48 22.70 53.45
CA ASP A 154 -12.52 23.03 52.39
C ASP A 154 -12.07 21.77 51.63
N ALA A 155 -11.82 20.66 52.33
CA ALA A 155 -11.46 19.40 51.69
C ALA A 155 -12.58 18.86 50.80
N ARG A 156 -13.83 18.89 51.29
CA ARG A 156 -15.03 18.50 50.52
C ARG A 156 -15.20 19.35 49.26
N GLU A 157 -15.10 20.67 49.39
CA GLU A 157 -15.23 21.59 48.26
C GLU A 157 -14.14 21.35 47.20
N LYS A 158 -12.88 21.15 47.63
CA LYS A 158 -11.76 20.84 46.71
C LYS A 158 -11.95 19.50 46.00
N VAL A 159 -12.44 18.45 46.68
CA VAL A 159 -12.74 17.15 46.06
C VAL A 159 -13.86 17.28 45.03
N GLN A 160 -14.92 18.02 45.34
CA GLN A 160 -16.02 18.28 44.39
C GLN A 160 -15.53 19.05 43.16
N GLY A 161 -14.76 20.13 43.36
CA GLY A 161 -14.16 20.92 42.28
C GLY A 161 -13.27 20.09 41.35
N MET A 162 -12.35 19.30 41.93
CA MET A 162 -11.45 18.41 41.17
C MET A 162 -12.19 17.29 40.45
N THR A 163 -13.30 16.79 41.00
CA THR A 163 -14.14 15.78 40.34
C THR A 163 -14.81 16.35 39.09
N VAL A 164 -15.31 17.60 39.16
CA VAL A 164 -15.87 18.31 38.01
C VAL A 164 -14.79 18.58 36.96
N GLU A 165 -13.61 19.01 37.37
CA GLU A 165 -12.46 19.24 36.48
C GLU A 165 -12.03 17.95 35.78
N LEU A 166 -11.91 16.83 36.51
CA LEU A 166 -11.59 15.52 35.94
C LEU A 166 -12.64 15.08 34.91
N LYS A 167 -13.93 15.33 35.16
CA LYS A 167 -15.00 15.05 34.20
C LYS A 167 -14.85 15.90 32.93
N LYS A 168 -14.56 17.19 33.06
CA LYS A 168 -14.31 18.09 31.92
C LYS A 168 -13.12 17.62 31.09
N LEU A 169 -11.98 17.33 31.73
CA LEU A 169 -10.78 16.81 31.06
C LEU A 169 -11.06 15.51 30.29
N ARG A 170 -11.82 14.58 30.87
CA ARG A 170 -12.22 13.33 30.19
C ARG A 170 -13.05 13.59 28.94
N THR A 171 -14.01 14.52 29.02
CA THR A 171 -14.81 14.92 27.86
C THR A 171 -13.93 15.57 26.79
N THR A 172 -13.07 16.52 27.17
CA THR A 172 -12.14 17.16 26.24
C THR A 172 -11.20 16.16 25.57
N TYR A 173 -10.66 15.21 26.32
CA TYR A 173 -9.83 14.13 25.77
C TYR A 173 -10.61 13.29 24.75
N ALA A 174 -11.84 12.88 25.05
CA ALA A 174 -12.66 12.09 24.14
C ALA A 174 -13.00 12.85 22.85
N GLU A 175 -13.30 14.15 22.95
CA GLU A 175 -13.56 15.02 21.79
C GLU A 175 -12.29 15.24 20.94
N LEU A 176 -11.14 15.46 21.57
CA LEU A 176 -9.85 15.55 20.89
C LEU A 176 -9.50 14.25 20.16
N ALA A 177 -9.71 13.10 20.81
CA ALA A 177 -9.44 11.78 20.23
C ALA A 177 -10.31 11.54 18.99
N LYS A 178 -11.62 11.79 19.10
CA LYS A 178 -12.55 11.70 17.97
C LYS A 178 -12.17 12.64 16.82
N THR A 179 -11.76 13.86 17.14
CA THR A 179 -11.32 14.83 16.12
C THR A 179 -10.02 14.39 15.46
N ALA A 180 -9.08 13.81 16.21
CA ALA A 180 -7.83 13.28 15.67
C ALA A 180 -8.06 12.08 14.74
N GLU A 181 -9.00 11.20 15.07
CA GLU A 181 -9.44 10.11 14.20
C GLU A 181 -10.03 10.65 12.89
N ASN A 182 -10.93 11.64 12.96
CA ASN A 182 -11.50 12.27 11.77
C ASN A 182 -10.43 12.95 10.89
N ASP A 183 -9.48 13.65 11.51
CA ASP A 183 -8.37 14.32 10.78
C ASP A 183 -7.47 13.27 10.08
N ARG A 184 -7.22 12.12 10.74
CA ARG A 184 -6.48 10.99 10.14
C ARG A 184 -7.24 10.40 8.96
N ASP A 185 -8.52 10.09 9.14
CA ASP A 185 -9.34 9.46 8.11
C ASP A 185 -9.49 10.37 6.88
N GLN A 186 -9.56 11.69 7.08
CA GLN A 186 -9.51 12.68 5.99
C GLN A 186 -8.17 12.66 5.23
N ALA A 187 -7.05 12.58 5.96
CA ALA A 187 -5.73 12.49 5.35
C ALA A 187 -5.58 11.20 4.53
N ASP A 188 -6.05 10.07 5.04
CA ASP A 188 -6.02 8.77 4.37
C ASP A 188 -6.93 8.73 3.14
N ALA A 189 -8.12 9.35 3.22
CA ALA A 189 -9.02 9.50 2.08
C ALA A 189 -8.37 10.31 0.94
N ILE A 190 -7.71 11.44 1.27
CA ILE A 190 -7.00 12.24 0.28
C ILE A 190 -5.85 11.44 -0.33
N ARG A 191 -5.00 10.81 0.49
CA ARG A 191 -3.89 9.98 0.01
C ARG A 191 -4.37 8.87 -0.93
N THR A 192 -5.44 8.18 -0.56
CA THR A 192 -6.04 7.12 -1.38
C THR A 192 -6.60 7.65 -2.69
N ALA A 193 -7.29 8.79 -2.66
CA ALA A 193 -7.82 9.42 -3.87
C ALA A 193 -6.70 9.82 -4.85
N LEU A 194 -5.57 10.33 -4.34
CA LEU A 194 -4.40 10.67 -5.18
C LEU A 194 -3.79 9.43 -5.83
N LEU A 195 -3.56 8.37 -5.07
CA LEU A 195 -3.03 7.10 -5.60
C LEU A 195 -3.95 6.49 -6.66
N ASN A 196 -5.26 6.51 -6.42
CA ASN A 196 -6.25 5.99 -7.37
C ASN A 196 -6.31 6.83 -8.66
N ARG A 197 -6.21 8.15 -8.54
CA ARG A 197 -6.15 9.08 -9.67
C ARG A 197 -4.93 8.78 -10.53
N GLU A 198 -3.75 8.70 -9.92
CA GLU A 198 -2.49 8.42 -10.62
C GLU A 198 -2.51 7.04 -11.29
N ALA A 199 -2.94 5.99 -10.57
CA ALA A 199 -3.06 4.65 -11.11
C ALA A 199 -4.03 4.59 -12.31
N ALA A 200 -5.16 5.29 -12.25
CA ALA A 200 -6.13 5.32 -13.34
C ALA A 200 -5.57 6.00 -14.60
N GLN A 201 -4.78 7.07 -14.44
CA GLN A 201 -4.13 7.75 -15.56
C GLN A 201 -3.03 6.90 -16.19
N LEU A 202 -2.18 6.28 -15.38
CA LEU A 202 -1.14 5.37 -15.87
C LEU A 202 -1.74 4.19 -16.63
N ARG A 203 -2.86 3.62 -16.14
CA ARG A 203 -3.59 2.54 -16.84
C ARG A 203 -4.09 2.98 -18.22
N ARG A 204 -4.69 4.18 -18.33
CA ARG A 204 -5.14 4.72 -19.63
C ARG A 204 -3.98 4.92 -20.60
N ARG A 205 -2.89 5.55 -20.14
CA ARG A 205 -1.69 5.78 -20.95
C ARG A 205 -1.09 4.46 -21.44
N ASN A 206 -0.91 3.49 -20.54
CA ASN A 206 -0.35 2.19 -20.87
C ASN A 206 -1.25 1.38 -21.81
N GLY A 207 -2.58 1.47 -21.65
CA GLY A 207 -3.53 0.86 -22.58
C GLY A 207 -3.40 1.41 -24.00
N SER A 208 -3.37 2.74 -24.16
CA SER A 208 -3.16 3.39 -25.46
C SER A 208 -1.80 3.06 -26.06
N ALA A 209 -0.74 3.02 -25.25
CA ALA A 209 0.60 2.64 -25.70
C ALA A 209 0.67 1.18 -26.17
N ALA A 210 0.03 0.25 -25.47
CA ALA A 210 -0.04 -1.15 -25.88
C ALA A 210 -0.81 -1.34 -27.20
N GLN A 211 -1.92 -0.61 -27.38
CA GLN A 211 -2.66 -0.61 -28.64
C GLN A 211 -1.81 -0.05 -29.79
N LEU A 212 -1.08 1.04 -29.55
CA LEU A 212 -0.17 1.62 -30.53
C LEU A 212 0.93 0.63 -30.94
N ALA A 213 1.55 -0.06 -29.97
CA ALA A 213 2.55 -1.09 -30.23
C ALA A 213 1.99 -2.23 -31.10
N SER A 214 0.76 -2.70 -30.80
CA SER A 214 0.07 -3.73 -31.59
C SER A 214 -0.18 -3.28 -33.04
N VAL A 215 -0.69 -2.06 -33.24
CA VAL A 215 -0.94 -1.51 -34.59
C VAL A 215 0.37 -1.35 -35.37
N ASN A 216 1.43 -0.82 -34.75
CA ASN A 216 2.76 -0.70 -35.38
C ASN A 216 3.32 -2.08 -35.76
N GLY A 217 3.15 -3.09 -34.91
CA GLY A 217 3.53 -4.47 -35.22
C GLY A 217 2.81 -5.03 -36.45
N ARG A 218 1.51 -4.74 -36.60
CA ARG A 218 0.73 -5.11 -37.79
C ARG A 218 1.22 -4.40 -39.05
N ILE A 219 1.46 -3.08 -38.98
CA ILE A 219 2.01 -2.30 -40.09
C ILE A 219 3.35 -2.90 -40.55
N ALA A 220 4.25 -3.16 -39.60
CA ALA A 220 5.55 -3.77 -39.90
C ALA A 220 5.42 -5.16 -40.53
N ALA A 221 4.46 -5.98 -40.08
CA ALA A 221 4.19 -7.29 -40.68
C ALA A 221 3.68 -7.18 -42.13
N ILE A 222 2.78 -6.24 -42.42
CA ILE A 222 2.29 -6.00 -43.79
C ILE A 222 3.43 -5.51 -44.68
N GLN A 223 4.26 -4.58 -44.21
CA GLN A 223 5.44 -4.10 -44.94
C GLN A 223 6.43 -5.24 -45.24
N ARG A 224 6.68 -6.15 -44.29
CA ARG A 224 7.52 -7.34 -44.53
C ARG A 224 6.93 -8.25 -45.60
N ARG A 225 5.61 -8.51 -45.56
CA ARG A 225 4.91 -9.32 -46.58
C ARG A 225 4.99 -8.67 -47.97
N GLN A 226 4.78 -7.36 -48.07
CA GLN A 226 4.92 -6.61 -49.33
C GLN A 226 6.34 -6.69 -49.89
N ARG A 227 7.37 -6.48 -49.04
CA ARG A 227 8.78 -6.62 -49.46
C ARG A 227 9.10 -8.05 -49.94
N ALA A 228 8.62 -9.07 -49.24
CA ALA A 228 8.82 -10.47 -49.64
C ALA A 228 8.12 -10.80 -50.96
N ALA A 229 6.88 -10.32 -51.15
CA ALA A 229 6.14 -10.48 -52.40
C ALA A 229 6.85 -9.78 -53.57
N ALA A 230 7.33 -8.55 -53.37
CA ALA A 230 8.11 -7.82 -54.37
C ALA A 230 9.42 -8.55 -54.73
N ARG A 231 10.13 -9.12 -53.75
CA ARG A 231 11.33 -9.94 -53.99
C ARG A 231 11.00 -11.21 -54.79
N ARG A 232 9.90 -11.91 -54.46
CA ARG A 232 9.45 -13.09 -55.19
C ARG A 232 9.04 -12.76 -56.63
N ALA A 233 8.31 -11.66 -56.83
CA ALA A 233 7.92 -11.19 -58.16
C ALA A 233 9.16 -10.83 -59.01
N ARG A 234 10.14 -10.12 -58.43
CA ARG A 234 11.42 -9.83 -59.10
C ARG A 234 12.19 -11.11 -59.44
N ALA A 235 12.32 -12.05 -58.51
CA ALA A 235 12.99 -13.32 -58.75
C ALA A 235 12.30 -14.16 -59.84
N ALA A 236 10.97 -14.17 -59.88
CA ALA A 236 10.20 -14.83 -60.93
C ALA A 236 10.50 -14.19 -62.30
N LEU A 237 10.50 -12.85 -62.41
CA LEU A 237 10.85 -12.14 -63.64
C LEU A 237 12.30 -12.39 -64.10
N THR A 238 13.25 -12.59 -63.18
CA THR A 238 14.64 -12.93 -63.51
C THR A 238 14.78 -14.40 -63.93
N ALA A 239 14.07 -15.33 -63.28
CA ALA A 239 14.06 -16.75 -63.63
C ALA A 239 13.49 -17.01 -65.03
N THR A 240 12.49 -16.24 -65.47
CA THR A 240 11.97 -16.31 -66.85
C THR A 240 12.95 -15.78 -67.90
N ARG A 241 14.00 -15.05 -67.49
CA ARG A 241 15.01 -14.44 -68.38
C ARG A 241 16.33 -15.24 -68.43
N GLN A 242 16.52 -16.23 -67.55
CA GLN A 242 17.73 -17.07 -67.44
C GLN A 242 17.39 -18.57 -67.47
N ALA A 243 16.52 -19.03 -68.35
CA ALA A 243 16.30 -20.47 -68.55
C ALA A 243 17.29 -21.03 -69.60
N PRO A 244 18.35 -21.77 -69.21
CA PRO A 244 18.85 -22.88 -69.99
C PRO A 244 18.04 -24.15 -69.68
N SER A 245 18.01 -25.05 -70.66
CA SER A 245 17.29 -26.33 -70.65
C SER A 245 17.65 -27.26 -69.48
N SER A 246 16.61 -27.95 -69.01
CA SER A 246 16.53 -29.01 -68.00
C SER A 246 17.75 -29.93 -67.80
N GLY A 247 18.13 -30.12 -66.53
CA GLY A 247 18.90 -31.25 -66.02
C GLY A 247 18.71 -31.35 -64.49
N GLY A 248 18.30 -32.53 -64.00
CA GLY A 248 17.84 -32.74 -62.62
C GLY A 248 18.92 -32.99 -61.57
N GLY A 249 18.47 -33.33 -60.36
CA GLY A 249 19.32 -33.86 -59.28
C GLY A 249 19.05 -33.19 -57.93
N GLY A 250 18.77 -34.00 -56.91
CA GLY A 250 18.37 -33.57 -55.57
C GLY A 250 19.48 -33.04 -54.67
N GLY A 251 19.12 -32.65 -53.44
CA GLY A 251 20.08 -32.32 -52.39
C GLY A 251 19.50 -31.42 -51.31
N GLY A 252 19.58 -31.86 -50.05
CA GLY A 252 18.93 -31.25 -48.89
C GLY A 252 19.52 -29.92 -48.40
N GLY A 253 18.86 -29.33 -47.39
CA GLY A 253 19.31 -28.08 -46.77
C GLY A 253 18.42 -27.63 -45.63
N SER A 254 18.71 -28.14 -44.44
CA SER A 254 18.17 -27.73 -43.14
C SER A 254 18.59 -26.31 -42.76
N THR A 255 17.70 -25.52 -42.15
CA THR A 255 18.10 -24.41 -41.25
C THR A 255 17.13 -24.29 -40.07
N SER A 256 17.39 -25.13 -39.08
CA SER A 256 17.44 -24.87 -37.63
C SER A 256 16.95 -23.50 -37.09
N SER A 257 15.88 -23.55 -36.31
CA SER A 257 15.63 -22.60 -35.20
C SER A 257 16.63 -22.87 -34.05
N PRO A 258 17.19 -21.85 -33.37
CA PRO A 258 18.05 -22.08 -32.22
C PRO A 258 17.22 -22.59 -31.03
N LYS A 259 17.55 -23.80 -30.60
CA LYS A 259 17.10 -24.41 -29.35
C LYS A 259 18.24 -24.24 -28.34
N VAL A 260 17.96 -23.54 -27.24
CA VAL A 260 18.73 -23.54 -25.99
C VAL A 260 17.65 -23.71 -24.90
N GLY A 261 17.59 -24.68 -24.00
CA GLY A 261 18.48 -25.75 -23.57
C GLY A 261 18.23 -25.99 -22.07
N GLY A 262 17.48 -27.04 -21.70
CA GLY A 262 17.12 -27.43 -20.32
C GLY A 262 15.74 -26.93 -19.81
N ASP A 263 15.10 -27.68 -18.91
CA ASP A 263 13.80 -27.33 -18.31
C ASP A 263 13.91 -26.06 -17.45
N VAL A 264 13.63 -24.92 -18.08
CA VAL A 264 13.67 -23.59 -17.46
C VAL A 264 12.77 -23.53 -16.22
N VAL A 265 11.61 -24.18 -16.27
CA VAL A 265 10.66 -24.18 -15.15
C VAL A 265 11.19 -24.99 -13.98
N GLY A 266 11.83 -26.13 -14.23
CA GLY A 266 12.52 -26.90 -13.20
C GLY A 266 13.58 -26.08 -12.44
N ARG A 267 14.33 -25.22 -13.14
CA ARG A 267 15.30 -24.32 -12.49
C ARG A 267 14.63 -23.23 -11.63
N ILE A 268 13.51 -22.66 -12.10
CA ILE A 268 12.72 -21.71 -11.31
C ILE A 268 12.27 -22.37 -10.00
N VAL A 269 11.72 -23.59 -10.09
CA VAL A 269 11.20 -24.32 -8.92
C VAL A 269 12.33 -24.70 -7.96
N ALA A 270 13.46 -25.20 -8.47
CA ALA A 270 14.61 -25.55 -7.64
C ALA A 270 15.13 -24.33 -6.85
N ALA A 271 15.37 -23.21 -7.53
CA ALA A 271 15.84 -21.98 -6.87
C ALA A 271 14.81 -21.39 -5.90
N ALA A 272 13.52 -21.44 -6.26
CA ALA A 272 12.45 -21.02 -5.35
C ALA A 272 12.37 -21.91 -4.09
N ASN A 273 12.67 -23.21 -4.20
CA ASN A 273 12.71 -24.13 -3.05
C ASN A 273 13.85 -23.82 -2.09
N GLU A 274 15.03 -23.44 -2.59
CA GLU A 274 16.20 -23.09 -1.76
C GLU A 274 15.88 -21.98 -0.75
N ILE A 275 15.07 -21.00 -1.18
CA ILE A 275 14.70 -19.85 -0.36
C ILE A 275 13.25 -19.92 0.14
N ALA A 276 12.55 -21.04 -0.04
CA ALA A 276 11.11 -21.11 0.23
C ALA A 276 10.74 -20.87 1.70
N THR A 277 11.65 -21.16 2.63
CA THR A 277 11.43 -21.07 4.09
C THR A 277 12.19 -19.93 4.75
N THR A 278 13.00 -19.17 4.00
CA THR A 278 13.79 -18.07 4.58
C THR A 278 12.88 -16.94 5.10
N PRO A 279 13.30 -16.15 6.09
CA PRO A 279 12.51 -15.01 6.57
C PRO A 279 12.12 -14.01 5.48
N TYR A 280 10.99 -13.32 5.67
CA TYR A 280 10.64 -12.14 4.88
C TYR A 280 11.43 -10.94 5.40
N VAL A 281 12.18 -10.28 4.53
CA VAL A 281 12.95 -9.07 4.87
C VAL A 281 12.70 -8.05 3.78
N TRP A 282 12.12 -6.90 4.12
CA TRP A 282 11.84 -5.81 3.18
C TRP A 282 13.13 -5.35 2.47
N GLY A 283 13.12 -5.33 1.14
CA GLY A 283 14.30 -5.04 0.30
C GLY A 283 15.26 -6.21 0.11
N GLY A 284 15.04 -7.35 0.78
CA GLY A 284 15.91 -8.52 0.70
C GLY A 284 15.87 -9.19 -0.68
N GLY A 285 17.03 -9.51 -1.23
CA GLY A 285 17.19 -10.07 -2.58
C GLY A 285 17.44 -9.04 -3.69
N HIS A 286 17.55 -7.74 -3.34
CA HIS A 286 17.85 -6.63 -4.25
C HIS A 286 19.28 -6.07 -4.11
N GLY A 287 20.21 -6.85 -3.54
CA GLY A 287 21.59 -6.39 -3.25
C GLY A 287 21.75 -5.65 -1.92
N GLY A 288 20.70 -5.57 -1.09
CA GLY A 288 20.73 -5.04 0.28
C GLY A 288 19.98 -5.94 1.28
N SER A 289 20.41 -5.90 2.55
CA SER A 289 20.02 -6.77 3.69
C SER A 289 20.36 -8.26 3.56
N SER A 290 21.19 -8.77 4.47
CA SER A 290 21.53 -10.20 4.59
C SER A 290 20.47 -10.98 5.38
N GLY A 291 20.11 -12.18 4.93
CA GLY A 291 19.37 -13.17 5.74
C GLY A 291 17.89 -13.39 5.39
N GLY A 292 17.37 -12.79 4.32
CA GLY A 292 15.99 -13.05 3.88
C GLY A 292 15.63 -12.40 2.54
N TYR A 293 14.40 -12.62 2.09
CA TYR A 293 13.91 -12.16 0.78
C TYR A 293 12.54 -11.52 0.90
N ASP A 294 12.34 -10.37 0.25
CA ASP A 294 11.01 -9.78 0.08
C ASP A 294 10.23 -10.45 -1.07
N CYS A 295 9.05 -9.93 -1.38
CA CYS A 295 8.16 -10.45 -2.40
C CYS A 295 8.79 -10.47 -3.80
N SER A 296 9.38 -9.37 -4.23
CA SER A 296 9.98 -9.21 -5.56
C SER A 296 11.41 -9.78 -5.63
N GLY A 297 12.16 -9.73 -4.54
CA GLY A 297 13.46 -10.36 -4.40
C GLY A 297 13.36 -11.89 -4.49
N SER A 298 12.31 -12.49 -3.91
CA SER A 298 12.07 -13.93 -4.02
C SER A 298 11.83 -14.38 -5.47
N ILE A 299 11.08 -13.60 -6.26
CA ILE A 299 10.82 -13.88 -7.68
C ILE A 299 12.08 -13.62 -8.52
N SER A 300 12.77 -12.51 -8.25
CA SER A 300 14.01 -12.15 -8.93
C SER A 300 15.06 -13.26 -8.80
N TYR A 301 15.24 -13.80 -7.60
CA TYR A 301 16.16 -14.89 -7.33
C TYR A 301 15.84 -16.13 -8.18
N ALA A 302 14.58 -16.58 -8.17
CA ALA A 302 14.14 -17.76 -8.91
C ALA A 302 14.31 -17.60 -10.43
N LEU A 303 14.02 -16.42 -10.97
CA LEU A 303 14.16 -16.13 -12.41
C LEU A 303 15.62 -15.94 -12.83
N ALA A 304 16.44 -15.32 -12.00
CA ALA A 304 17.86 -15.16 -12.26
C ALA A 304 18.58 -16.51 -12.31
N ALA A 305 18.29 -17.40 -11.35
CA ALA A 305 18.81 -18.77 -11.35
C ALA A 305 18.37 -19.59 -12.57
N ALA A 306 17.20 -19.27 -13.13
CA ALA A 306 16.71 -19.89 -14.37
C ALA A 306 17.33 -19.30 -15.66
N GLY A 307 18.12 -18.22 -15.56
CA GLY A 307 18.71 -17.49 -16.67
C GLY A 307 17.74 -16.56 -17.40
N LEU A 308 16.61 -16.22 -16.75
CA LEU A 308 15.55 -15.39 -17.33
C LEU A 308 15.69 -13.91 -16.99
N LEU A 309 16.40 -13.59 -15.89
CA LEU A 309 16.56 -12.23 -15.40
C LEU A 309 18.03 -11.96 -15.07
N ASN A 310 18.56 -10.84 -15.56
CA ASN A 310 19.89 -10.35 -15.18
C ASN A 310 19.71 -9.27 -14.11
N GLY A 311 20.04 -9.60 -12.86
CA GLY A 311 19.87 -8.73 -11.71
C GLY A 311 18.54 -8.96 -10.98
N SER A 312 18.04 -7.93 -10.29
CA SER A 312 16.80 -7.99 -9.52
C SER A 312 15.85 -6.87 -9.91
N LEU A 313 14.56 -7.13 -9.86
CA LEU A 313 13.50 -6.15 -10.11
C LEU A 313 12.62 -6.02 -8.88
N ASP A 314 12.26 -4.80 -8.50
CA ASP A 314 11.20 -4.60 -7.52
C ASP A 314 9.82 -4.97 -8.10
N SER A 315 8.78 -4.93 -7.26
CA SER A 315 7.41 -5.28 -7.67
C SER A 315 6.88 -4.37 -8.80
N THR A 316 7.30 -3.10 -8.85
CA THR A 316 6.92 -2.18 -9.94
C THR A 316 7.63 -2.55 -11.25
N GLY A 317 8.91 -2.92 -11.18
CA GLY A 317 9.69 -3.42 -12.31
C GLY A 317 9.04 -4.64 -12.95
N PHE A 318 8.57 -5.58 -12.12
CA PHE A 318 7.85 -6.77 -12.61
C PHE A 318 6.53 -6.46 -13.31
N MET A 319 5.87 -5.32 -13.07
CA MET A 319 4.68 -4.92 -13.82
C MET A 319 4.99 -4.68 -15.31
N SER A 320 6.26 -4.42 -15.64
CA SER A 320 6.73 -4.11 -16.99
C SER A 320 7.56 -5.21 -17.66
N TRP A 321 8.01 -6.20 -16.88
CA TRP A 321 8.92 -7.24 -17.32
C TRP A 321 8.24 -8.36 -18.12
N GLY A 322 8.97 -8.99 -19.04
CA GLY A 322 8.48 -10.12 -19.84
C GLY A 322 7.31 -9.78 -20.78
N GLU A 323 6.62 -10.83 -21.25
CA GLU A 323 5.44 -10.69 -22.11
C GLU A 323 4.17 -10.40 -21.28
N PRO A 324 3.25 -9.56 -21.79
CA PRO A 324 2.02 -9.22 -21.08
C PRO A 324 1.04 -10.38 -21.02
N GLY A 325 0.33 -10.51 -19.90
CA GLY A 325 -0.70 -11.52 -19.69
C GLY A 325 -0.18 -12.78 -18.98
N PRO A 326 -1.07 -13.73 -18.69
CA PRO A 326 -0.70 -15.02 -18.10
C PRO A 326 0.12 -15.87 -19.10
N GLY A 327 1.17 -16.49 -18.59
CA GLY A 327 1.97 -17.49 -19.32
C GLY A 327 1.37 -18.88 -19.20
N LYS A 328 1.92 -19.84 -19.96
CA LYS A 328 1.38 -21.22 -20.02
C LYS A 328 1.73 -22.03 -18.77
N ARG A 329 2.92 -21.82 -18.23
CA ARG A 329 3.51 -22.51 -17.08
C ARG A 329 3.91 -21.54 -15.99
N VAL A 330 4.39 -20.34 -16.35
CA VAL A 330 4.82 -19.34 -15.38
C VAL A 330 4.06 -18.05 -15.60
N THR A 331 3.38 -17.56 -14.56
CA THR A 331 2.79 -16.22 -14.55
C THR A 331 3.23 -15.47 -13.32
N ILE A 332 3.78 -14.27 -13.50
CA ILE A 332 4.09 -13.32 -12.45
C ILE A 332 2.95 -12.33 -12.35
N TYR A 333 2.50 -12.09 -11.14
CA TYR A 333 1.48 -11.10 -10.81
C TYR A 333 2.13 -10.04 -9.95
N ALA A 334 2.15 -8.79 -10.44
CA ALA A 334 2.84 -7.70 -9.76
C ALA A 334 2.02 -6.42 -9.71
N ASN A 335 2.16 -5.64 -8.64
CA ASN A 335 1.67 -4.27 -8.52
C ASN A 335 2.67 -3.43 -7.70
N ALA A 336 2.35 -2.18 -7.41
CA ALA A 336 3.27 -1.27 -6.71
C ALA A 336 3.64 -1.71 -5.28
N GLY A 337 2.86 -2.59 -4.65
CA GLY A 337 3.06 -3.00 -3.26
C GLY A 337 3.42 -4.48 -3.07
N HIS A 338 3.25 -5.34 -4.07
CA HIS A 338 3.47 -6.78 -3.94
C HIS A 338 3.71 -7.45 -5.29
N ALA A 339 4.49 -8.54 -5.27
CA ALA A 339 4.65 -9.44 -6.39
C ALA A 339 4.61 -10.91 -5.93
N TYR A 340 4.02 -11.77 -6.75
CA TYR A 340 4.05 -13.23 -6.58
C TYR A 340 4.12 -13.92 -7.96
N MET A 341 4.46 -15.21 -7.98
CA MET A 341 4.40 -15.99 -9.21
C MET A 341 3.55 -17.25 -9.05
N VAL A 342 2.99 -17.73 -10.15
CA VAL A 342 2.33 -19.02 -10.28
C VAL A 342 3.15 -19.84 -11.25
N VAL A 343 3.60 -21.01 -10.80
CA VAL A 343 4.41 -21.95 -11.58
C VAL A 343 3.67 -23.28 -11.61
N ASP A 344 3.29 -23.74 -12.81
CA ASP A 344 2.48 -24.95 -13.04
C ASP A 344 1.26 -25.04 -12.11
N GLY A 345 0.56 -23.92 -11.94
CA GLY A 345 -0.65 -23.84 -11.12
C GLY A 345 -0.42 -23.80 -9.61
N ARG A 346 0.84 -23.75 -9.13
CA ARG A 346 1.16 -23.52 -7.71
C ARG A 346 1.63 -22.10 -7.49
N ARG A 347 1.13 -21.45 -6.43
CA ARG A 347 1.49 -20.07 -6.09
C ARG A 347 2.73 -20.05 -5.22
N TYR A 348 3.69 -19.24 -5.62
CA TYR A 348 4.87 -18.87 -4.86
C TYR A 348 4.75 -17.41 -4.42
N ASP A 349 4.49 -17.20 -3.13
CA ASP A 349 4.15 -15.90 -2.55
C ASP A 349 4.66 -15.82 -1.11
N THR A 350 5.29 -14.70 -0.74
CA THR A 350 5.76 -14.46 0.63
C THR A 350 4.61 -14.39 1.64
N SER A 351 3.38 -14.10 1.21
CA SER A 351 2.21 -14.15 2.08
C SER A 351 1.89 -15.55 2.59
N ALA A 352 2.40 -16.61 1.96
CA ALA A 352 2.13 -18.01 2.35
C ALA A 352 3.02 -18.48 3.53
N LEU A 353 4.09 -17.75 3.84
CA LEU A 353 5.04 -18.10 4.92
C LEU A 353 4.35 -18.22 6.28
N SER A 354 3.44 -17.30 6.61
CA SER A 354 2.74 -17.29 7.90
C SER A 354 1.70 -18.41 8.07
N GLY A 355 1.21 -19.00 6.98
CA GLY A 355 0.18 -20.04 7.00
C GLY A 355 0.71 -21.47 6.86
N GLY A 356 1.91 -21.67 6.29
CA GLY A 356 2.45 -23.00 6.00
C GLY A 356 3.96 -23.17 6.14
N GLY A 357 4.69 -22.15 6.62
CA GLY A 357 6.15 -22.21 6.80
C GLY A 357 6.96 -22.20 5.51
N THR A 358 6.29 -22.06 4.36
CA THR A 358 6.90 -22.00 3.02
C THR A 358 6.17 -20.99 2.15
N ARG A 359 6.89 -20.39 1.20
CA ARG A 359 6.34 -19.50 0.16
C ARG A 359 5.44 -20.24 -0.84
N TRP A 360 5.48 -21.58 -0.88
CA TRP A 360 4.65 -22.37 -1.80
C TRP A 360 3.28 -22.71 -1.22
N THR A 361 2.23 -22.47 -1.99
CA THR A 361 0.87 -22.87 -1.65
C THR A 361 0.05 -23.23 -2.88
N SER A 362 -0.90 -24.14 -2.71
CA SER A 362 -1.93 -24.45 -3.72
C SER A 362 -3.12 -23.50 -3.63
N GLU A 363 -3.24 -22.73 -2.53
CA GLU A 363 -4.30 -21.75 -2.36
C GLU A 363 -4.03 -20.52 -3.24
N MET A 364 -4.85 -20.34 -4.26
CA MET A 364 -4.81 -19.19 -5.15
C MET A 364 -5.40 -17.97 -4.46
N ARG A 365 -4.84 -16.80 -4.78
CA ARG A 365 -5.41 -15.50 -4.39
C ARG A 365 -6.06 -14.83 -5.58
N SER A 366 -6.95 -13.87 -5.31
CA SER A 366 -7.42 -12.97 -6.34
C SER A 366 -6.26 -12.21 -6.98
N SER A 367 -6.18 -12.26 -8.30
CA SER A 367 -5.22 -11.48 -9.10
C SER A 367 -5.73 -10.06 -9.40
N ALA A 368 -6.90 -9.68 -8.88
CA ALA A 368 -7.44 -8.33 -9.06
C ALA A 368 -6.46 -7.27 -8.55
N GLY A 369 -6.16 -6.27 -9.39
CA GLY A 369 -5.19 -5.22 -9.08
C GLY A 369 -3.73 -5.58 -9.38
N PHE A 370 -3.42 -6.81 -9.79
CA PHE A 370 -2.10 -7.22 -10.26
C PHE A 370 -2.02 -7.18 -11.79
N VAL A 371 -0.84 -6.81 -12.30
CA VAL A 371 -0.48 -6.95 -13.70
C VAL A 371 0.11 -8.34 -13.89
N ALA A 372 -0.48 -9.12 -14.79
CA ALA A 372 0.05 -10.43 -15.18
C ALA A 372 1.15 -10.26 -16.24
N ARG A 373 2.29 -10.90 -16.00
CA ARG A 373 3.45 -10.97 -16.88
C ARG A 373 3.98 -12.40 -16.93
N HIS A 374 4.69 -12.77 -17.98
CA HIS A 374 5.36 -14.07 -18.04
C HIS A 374 6.70 -14.01 -18.79
N PRO A 375 7.62 -14.94 -18.49
CA PRO A 375 8.82 -15.10 -19.29
C PRO A 375 8.46 -15.49 -20.74
N PRO A 376 9.10 -14.89 -21.76
CA PRO A 376 8.82 -15.26 -23.16
C PRO A 376 8.96 -16.75 -23.41
N GLY A 377 7.94 -17.35 -24.03
CA GLY A 377 7.93 -18.78 -24.37
C GLY A 377 7.51 -19.73 -23.25
N LEU A 378 7.12 -19.21 -22.07
CA LEU A 378 6.64 -20.00 -20.93
C LEU A 378 5.19 -19.77 -20.54
#